data_AF-A0A929E4R2-F1
#
_entry.id   AF-A0A929E4R2-F1
#
_cell.length_a   1.000
_cell.length_b   1.000
_cell.length_c   1.000
_cell.angle_alpha   90.00
_cell.angle_beta   90.00
_cell.angle_gamma   90.00
#
_symmetry.space_group_name_H-M   'P 1'
#
loop_
_entity.id
_entity.type
_entity.pdbx_description
1 polymer ?
#
loop_
_entity_poly.entity_id
_entity_poly.type
_entity_poly.pdbx_seq_one_letter_code
_entity_poly.pdbx_strand_id
1 'polypeptide(L)'
;MLNDPEWASEEEWDIYAWFGFAMQEAQAIEQMLLVITVAFDMKNGKFSPEENHWAGLYDKFGRLTLGQLLSHIRKHSVLSKILEDNIKKAVIARNKLAHAFFLPNSHKGEESALITSQKRLMDAASLFSNLKPQLENIMGELLFNLTIERNAAEKEVEVLLDDKDKKYGIGQQQL
;
A
#
# COMPACT_ATOMS: atom_id res chain seq x y z
N MET A 1 6.86 -31.82 -0.88
CA MET A 1 5.60 -31.12 -0.58
C MET A 1 5.61 -30.89 0.92
N LEU A 2 5.62 -29.63 1.37
CA LEU A 2 5.28 -29.34 2.75
C LEU A 2 3.79 -29.69 2.87
N ASN A 3 3.44 -30.62 3.77
CA ASN A 3 2.03 -30.89 4.07
C ASN A 3 1.42 -29.60 4.62
N ASP A 4 0.22 -29.26 4.16
CA ASP A 4 -0.51 -28.12 4.70
C ASP A 4 -0.67 -28.31 6.21
N PRO A 5 -0.34 -27.30 7.02
CA PRO A 5 -0.50 -27.38 8.45
C PRO A 5 -1.93 -27.79 8.85
N GLU A 6 -2.08 -28.85 9.63
CA GLU A 6 -3.38 -29.40 10.07
C GLU A 6 -4.19 -28.47 11.01
N TRP A 7 -3.70 -27.26 11.29
CA TRP A 7 -4.35 -26.33 12.23
C TRP A 7 -5.43 -25.45 11.59
N ALA A 8 -5.64 -25.52 10.26
CA ALA A 8 -6.65 -24.74 9.55
C ALA A 8 -7.41 -25.58 8.51
N SER A 9 -8.70 -25.29 8.31
CA SER A 9 -9.52 -25.84 7.23
C SER A 9 -9.13 -25.24 5.86
N GLU A 10 -9.62 -25.85 4.78
CA GLU A 10 -9.43 -25.33 3.41
C GLU A 10 -10.01 -23.91 3.26
N GLU A 11 -11.19 -23.66 3.84
CA GLU A 11 -11.83 -22.34 3.84
C GLU A 11 -11.02 -21.30 4.63
N GLU A 12 -10.37 -21.70 5.72
CA GLU A 12 -9.48 -20.83 6.48
C GLU A 12 -8.20 -20.51 5.69
N TRP A 13 -7.64 -21.50 4.98
CA TRP A 13 -6.54 -21.29 4.04
C TRP A 13 -6.88 -20.30 2.92
N ASP A 14 -8.07 -20.44 2.35
CA ASP A 14 -8.60 -19.52 1.34
C ASP A 14 -8.66 -18.08 1.87
N ILE A 15 -9.07 -17.88 3.12
CA ILE A 15 -9.09 -16.55 3.76
C ILE A 15 -7.67 -15.99 3.85
N TYR A 16 -6.69 -16.78 4.28
CA TYR A 16 -5.30 -16.33 4.35
C TYR A 16 -4.73 -16.00 2.96
N ALA A 17 -5.03 -16.82 1.96
CA ALA A 17 -4.61 -16.60 0.57
C ALA A 17 -5.19 -15.30 0.00
N TRP A 18 -6.51 -15.11 0.14
CA TRP A 18 -7.18 -13.88 -0.31
C TRP A 18 -6.72 -12.64 0.46
N PHE A 19 -6.42 -12.77 1.76
CA PHE A 19 -5.85 -11.69 2.55
C PHE A 19 -4.46 -11.30 2.03
N GLY A 20 -3.58 -12.28 1.81
CA GLY A 20 -2.25 -12.06 1.26
C GLY A 20 -2.31 -11.37 -0.10
N PHE A 21 -3.16 -11.87 -1.00
CA PHE A 21 -3.38 -11.28 -2.32
C PHE A 21 -3.90 -9.84 -2.24
N ALA A 22 -4.93 -9.58 -1.44
CA ALA A 22 -5.48 -8.23 -1.28
C ALA A 22 -4.44 -7.25 -0.68
N MET A 23 -3.66 -7.69 0.31
CA MET A 23 -2.62 -6.87 0.91
C MET A 23 -1.45 -6.60 -0.05
N GLN A 24 -1.06 -7.58 -0.87
CA GLN A 24 -0.05 -7.39 -1.90
C GLN A 24 -0.49 -6.33 -2.93
N GLU A 25 -1.73 -6.41 -3.42
CA GLU A 25 -2.26 -5.44 -4.37
C GLU A 25 -2.38 -4.04 -3.75
N ALA A 26 -2.76 -3.94 -2.47
CA ALA A 26 -2.76 -2.68 -1.74
C ALA A 26 -1.35 -2.08 -1.60
N GLN A 27 -0.34 -2.92 -1.32
CA GLN A 27 1.05 -2.50 -1.22
C GLN A 27 1.58 -1.98 -2.56
N ALA A 28 1.21 -2.59 -3.68
CA ALA A 28 1.58 -2.10 -5.01
C ALA A 28 1.03 -0.68 -5.26
N ILE A 29 -0.22 -0.41 -4.83
CA ILE A 29 -0.82 0.94 -4.86
C ILE A 29 -0.05 1.92 -3.98
N GLU A 30 0.33 1.54 -2.76
CA GLU A 30 1.18 2.36 -1.90
C GLU A 30 2.48 2.75 -2.60
N GLN A 31 3.15 1.78 -3.22
CA GLN A 31 4.42 2.01 -3.90
C GLN A 31 4.27 3.01 -5.07
N MET A 32 3.27 2.84 -5.93
CA MET A 32 3.02 3.79 -7.03
C MET A 32 2.71 5.20 -6.51
N LEU A 33 1.89 5.32 -5.47
CA LEU A 33 1.59 6.63 -4.87
C LEU A 33 2.85 7.26 -4.27
N LEU A 34 3.72 6.46 -3.65
CA LEU A 34 4.99 6.93 -3.11
C LEU A 34 5.93 7.44 -4.21
N VAL A 35 6.07 6.70 -5.32
CA VAL A 35 6.83 7.13 -6.50
C VAL A 35 6.31 8.45 -7.05
N ILE A 36 4.99 8.57 -7.26
CA ILE A 36 4.36 9.84 -7.70
C ILE A 36 4.74 10.98 -6.75
N THR A 37 4.70 10.70 -5.45
CA THR A 37 4.91 11.75 -4.46
C THR A 37 6.36 12.21 -4.39
N VAL A 38 7.31 11.26 -4.44
CA VAL A 38 8.74 11.55 -4.55
C VAL A 38 9.03 12.35 -5.83
N ALA A 39 8.42 12.00 -6.95
CA ALA A 39 8.61 12.74 -8.21
C ALA A 39 8.16 14.20 -8.10
N PHE A 40 7.05 14.48 -7.40
CA PHE A 40 6.63 15.86 -7.12
C PHE A 40 7.65 16.60 -6.24
N ASP A 41 8.19 15.95 -5.21
CA ASP A 41 9.18 16.57 -4.34
C ASP A 41 10.50 16.83 -5.07
N MET A 42 10.93 15.90 -5.94
CA MET A 42 12.10 16.08 -6.83
C MET A 42 11.90 17.28 -7.75
N LYS A 43 10.73 17.38 -8.40
CA LYS A 43 10.41 18.50 -9.30
C LYS A 43 10.44 19.86 -8.59
N ASN A 44 9.98 19.89 -7.34
CA ASN A 44 9.92 21.12 -6.54
C ASN A 44 11.24 21.46 -5.84
N GLY A 45 12.30 20.65 -6.02
CA GLY A 45 13.58 20.83 -5.31
C GLY A 45 13.46 20.65 -3.79
N LYS A 46 12.40 19.97 -3.32
CA LYS A 46 12.12 19.72 -1.90
C LYS A 46 12.52 18.33 -1.45
N PHE A 47 12.92 17.49 -2.39
CA PHE A 47 13.40 16.16 -2.08
C PHE A 47 14.77 16.24 -1.40
N SER A 48 14.83 15.83 -0.14
CA SER A 48 16.05 15.66 0.63
C SER A 48 15.94 14.38 1.45
N PRO A 49 16.69 13.31 1.10
CA PRO A 49 16.74 12.08 1.89
C PRO A 49 17.22 12.31 3.33
N GLU A 50 18.00 13.36 3.58
CA GLU A 50 18.65 13.60 4.87
C GLU A 50 17.79 14.45 5.83
N GLU A 51 16.95 15.37 5.32
CA GLU A 51 16.14 16.31 6.12
C GLU A 51 14.68 15.83 6.37
N ASN A 52 14.43 14.55 6.14
CA ASN A 52 13.18 13.93 5.70
C ASN A 52 11.85 14.27 6.43
N HIS A 53 10.97 15.03 5.74
CA HIS A 53 9.51 15.07 6.00
C HIS A 53 8.87 13.67 5.92
N TRP A 54 9.42 12.81 5.08
CA TRP A 54 8.96 11.44 4.82
C TRP A 54 9.10 10.52 6.03
N ALA A 55 10.17 10.67 6.81
CA ALA A 55 10.38 9.92 8.03
C ALA A 55 9.29 10.19 9.09
N GLY A 56 8.66 11.37 9.05
CA GLY A 56 7.51 11.72 9.91
C GLY A 56 6.16 11.25 9.37
N LEU A 57 6.05 10.97 8.06
CA LEU A 57 4.85 10.42 7.45
C LEU A 57 4.81 8.88 7.56
N TYR A 58 5.98 8.23 7.60
CA TYR A 58 6.11 6.81 7.91
C TYR A 58 5.73 6.53 9.37
N ASP A 59 4.76 5.64 9.59
CA ASP A 59 4.38 5.23 10.93
C ASP A 59 5.48 4.44 11.66
N LYS A 60 5.26 4.14 12.94
CA LYS A 60 6.18 3.39 13.79
C LYS A 60 6.53 1.99 13.26
N PHE A 61 5.75 1.46 12.32
CA PHE A 61 5.99 0.16 11.67
C PHE A 61 6.64 0.30 10.30
N GLY A 62 7.09 1.50 9.93
CA GLY A 62 7.69 1.71 8.62
C GLY A 62 6.68 1.62 7.49
N ARG A 63 5.42 2.01 7.73
CA ARG A 63 4.41 2.12 6.65
C ARG A 63 3.98 3.57 6.44
N LEU A 64 4.01 4.02 5.21
CA LEU A 64 3.23 5.17 4.76
C LEU A 64 1.82 4.67 4.48
N THR A 65 0.81 5.22 5.14
CA THR A 65 -0.56 4.84 4.81
C THR A 65 -0.94 5.43 3.45
N LEU A 66 -1.71 4.70 2.62
CA LEU A 66 -2.23 5.21 1.34
C LEU A 66 -2.91 6.59 1.53
N GLY A 67 -3.52 6.82 2.70
CA GLY A 67 -4.20 8.07 3.00
C GLY A 67 -3.26 9.27 3.09
N GLN A 68 -2.08 9.09 3.69
CA GLN A 68 -1.05 10.14 3.76
C GLN A 68 -0.48 10.44 2.37
N LEU A 69 -0.22 9.41 1.57
CA LEU A 69 0.24 9.55 0.19
C LEU A 69 -0.78 10.32 -0.66
N LEU A 70 -2.06 9.92 -0.61
CA LEU A 70 -3.13 10.62 -1.30
C LEU A 70 -3.23 12.09 -0.85
N SER A 71 -3.11 12.37 0.44
CA SER A 71 -3.17 13.74 0.95
C SER A 71 -2.05 14.62 0.39
N HIS A 72 -0.87 14.06 0.10
CA HIS A 72 0.23 14.81 -0.49
C HIS A 72 0.00 15.02 -1.99
N ILE A 73 -0.38 13.97 -2.73
CA ILE A 73 -0.67 14.07 -4.17
C ILE A 73 -1.77 15.09 -4.45
N ARG A 74 -2.81 15.16 -3.60
CA ARG A 74 -3.90 16.14 -3.74
C ARG A 74 -3.43 17.59 -3.71
N LYS A 75 -2.30 17.91 -3.07
CA LYS A 75 -1.73 19.27 -3.08
C LYS A 75 -1.25 19.71 -4.47
N HIS A 76 -1.10 18.75 -5.39
CA HIS A 76 -0.59 18.98 -6.75
C HIS A 76 -1.68 18.90 -7.84
N SER A 77 -2.96 18.69 -7.47
CA SER A 77 -4.17 18.90 -8.30
C SER A 77 -4.38 18.02 -9.55
N VAL A 78 -3.65 16.91 -9.74
CA VAL A 78 -3.65 16.17 -11.02
C VAL A 78 -4.65 14.99 -11.10
N LEU A 79 -5.40 14.69 -10.05
CA LEU A 79 -6.27 13.49 -10.04
C LEU A 79 -7.70 13.81 -10.45
N SER A 80 -8.27 13.02 -11.36
CA SER A 80 -9.69 13.07 -11.66
C SER A 80 -10.52 12.71 -10.42
N LYS A 81 -11.74 13.26 -10.32
CA LYS A 81 -12.61 13.03 -9.17
C LYS A 81 -12.92 11.54 -8.94
N ILE A 82 -13.16 10.80 -10.03
CA ILE A 82 -13.47 9.37 -10.00
C ILE A 82 -12.28 8.58 -9.43
N LEU A 83 -11.07 8.88 -9.89
CA LEU A 83 -9.88 8.22 -9.40
C LEU A 83 -9.59 8.58 -7.95
N GLU A 84 -9.73 9.84 -7.57
CA GLU A 84 -9.56 10.28 -6.19
C GLU A 84 -10.50 9.51 -5.25
N ASP A 85 -11.77 9.33 -5.65
CA ASP A 85 -12.75 8.59 -4.87
C ASP A 85 -12.43 7.08 -4.84
N ASN A 86 -11.90 6.50 -5.92
CA ASN A 86 -11.41 5.11 -5.93
C ASN A 86 -10.19 4.90 -5.03
N ILE A 87 -9.22 5.83 -5.03
CA ILE A 87 -8.07 5.80 -4.12
C ILE A 87 -8.56 5.93 -2.67
N LYS A 88 -9.52 6.81 -2.37
CA LYS A 88 -10.10 6.89 -1.02
C LYS A 88 -10.74 5.58 -0.57
N LYS A 89 -11.49 4.91 -1.45
CA LYS A 89 -12.05 3.59 -1.15
C LYS A 89 -10.93 2.58 -0.87
N ALA A 90 -9.87 2.60 -1.67
CA ALA A 90 -8.71 1.73 -1.48
C ALA A 90 -8.00 2.00 -0.13
N VAL A 91 -7.83 3.26 0.25
CA VAL A 91 -7.28 3.66 1.56
C VAL A 91 -8.11 3.07 2.70
N ILE A 92 -9.44 3.22 2.63
CA ILE A 92 -10.35 2.69 3.65
C ILE A 92 -10.28 1.17 3.70
N ALA A 93 -10.28 0.49 2.55
CA ALA A 93 -10.19 -0.95 2.45
C ALA A 93 -8.87 -1.47 3.05
N ARG A 94 -7.73 -0.92 2.64
CA ARG A 94 -6.42 -1.31 3.16
C ARG A 94 -6.33 -1.10 4.65
N ASN A 95 -6.76 0.05 5.17
CA ASN A 95 -6.71 0.32 6.61
C ASN A 95 -7.56 -0.67 7.41
N LYS A 96 -8.73 -1.07 6.88
CA LYS A 96 -9.54 -2.13 7.49
C LYS A 96 -8.82 -3.48 7.46
N LEU A 97 -8.21 -3.85 6.34
CA LEU A 97 -7.44 -5.10 6.22
C LEU A 97 -6.27 -5.13 7.21
N ALA A 98 -5.45 -4.08 7.21
CA ALA A 98 -4.22 -4.01 7.99
C ALA A 98 -4.44 -3.94 9.51
N HIS A 99 -5.55 -3.33 9.97
CA HIS A 99 -5.74 -3.06 11.41
C HIS A 99 -6.89 -3.82 12.05
N ALA A 100 -7.88 -4.26 11.27
CA ALA A 100 -9.15 -4.73 11.83
C ALA A 100 -9.62 -6.10 11.33
N PHE A 101 -9.00 -6.66 10.28
CA PHE A 101 -9.49 -7.91 9.68
C PHE A 101 -9.44 -9.07 10.67
N PHE A 102 -8.27 -9.43 11.19
CA PHE A 102 -8.11 -10.56 12.12
C PHE A 102 -8.42 -10.22 13.60
N LEU A 103 -9.20 -9.18 13.90
CA LEU A 103 -9.53 -8.88 15.29
C LEU A 103 -10.45 -9.97 15.88
N PRO A 104 -10.25 -10.43 17.14
CA PRO A 104 -10.98 -11.57 17.71
C PRO A 104 -12.52 -11.49 17.72
N ASN A 105 -13.09 -10.29 17.53
CA ASN A 105 -14.53 -10.06 17.48
C ASN A 105 -15.09 -9.85 16.06
N SER A 106 -14.27 -9.82 15.01
CA SER A 106 -14.74 -9.62 13.63
C SER A 106 -15.32 -10.89 13.01
N HIS A 107 -14.94 -12.07 13.52
CA HIS A 107 -15.21 -13.38 12.90
C HIS A 107 -15.59 -14.43 13.95
N LYS A 108 -16.74 -14.28 14.62
CA LYS A 108 -17.26 -15.36 15.48
C LYS A 108 -17.93 -16.44 14.63
N GLY A 109 -17.17 -17.48 14.30
CA GLY A 109 -17.56 -18.90 14.34
C GLY A 109 -18.74 -19.43 13.52
N GLU A 110 -19.41 -18.63 12.70
CA GLU A 110 -20.46 -19.12 11.79
C GLU A 110 -19.90 -19.29 10.38
N GLU A 111 -20.32 -20.33 9.66
CA GLU A 111 -20.05 -20.52 8.22
C GLU A 111 -20.40 -19.25 7.40
N SER A 112 -21.43 -18.53 7.85
CA SER A 112 -21.83 -17.20 7.34
C SER A 112 -20.72 -16.15 7.45
N ALA A 113 -19.90 -16.21 8.50
CA ALA A 113 -18.80 -15.27 8.77
C ALA A 113 -17.58 -15.55 7.88
N LEU A 114 -17.28 -16.82 7.58
CA LEU A 114 -16.19 -17.20 6.66
C LEU A 114 -16.50 -16.75 5.23
N ILE A 115 -17.69 -17.07 4.73
CA ILE A 115 -18.16 -16.64 3.39
C ILE A 115 -18.15 -15.11 3.27
N THR A 116 -18.63 -14.42 4.31
CA THR A 116 -18.63 -12.95 4.35
C THR A 116 -17.20 -12.38 4.35
N SER A 117 -16.26 -13.05 5.02
CA SER A 117 -14.86 -12.61 5.09
C SER A 117 -14.16 -12.80 3.76
N GLN A 118 -14.30 -13.97 3.14
CA GLN A 118 -13.76 -14.26 1.83
C GLN A 118 -14.30 -13.27 0.79
N LYS A 119 -15.62 -13.03 0.77
CA LYS A 119 -16.22 -12.03 -0.13
C LYS A 119 -15.63 -10.63 0.08
N ARG A 120 -15.47 -10.18 1.33
CA ARG A 120 -14.87 -8.86 1.63
C ARG A 120 -13.42 -8.76 1.15
N LEU A 121 -12.65 -9.83 1.26
CA LEU A 121 -11.28 -9.88 0.74
C LEU A 121 -11.26 -9.84 -0.78
N MET A 122 -12.13 -10.61 -1.45
CA MET A 122 -12.28 -10.59 -2.91
C MET A 122 -12.70 -9.22 -3.43
N ASP A 123 -13.63 -8.55 -2.75
CA ASP A 123 -14.07 -7.19 -3.08
C ASP A 123 -12.92 -6.18 -2.93
N ALA A 124 -12.13 -6.30 -1.86
CA ALA A 124 -10.96 -5.45 -1.63
C ALA A 124 -9.87 -5.71 -2.68
N ALA A 125 -9.56 -6.98 -2.95
CA ALA A 125 -8.61 -7.38 -3.99
C ALA A 125 -9.04 -6.85 -5.36
N SER A 126 -10.31 -6.99 -5.71
CA SER A 126 -10.88 -6.49 -6.97
C SER A 126 -10.81 -4.96 -7.04
N LEU A 127 -11.07 -4.26 -5.94
CA LEU A 127 -10.91 -2.80 -5.88
C LEU A 127 -9.46 -2.40 -6.18
N PHE A 128 -8.48 -3.07 -5.57
CA PHE A 128 -7.07 -2.76 -5.75
C PHE A 128 -6.60 -3.12 -7.17
N SER A 129 -6.90 -4.31 -7.66
CA SER A 129 -6.47 -4.80 -8.97
C SER A 129 -7.03 -3.94 -10.10
N ASN A 130 -8.25 -3.40 -9.95
CA ASN A 130 -8.86 -2.48 -10.92
C ASN A 130 -8.30 -1.06 -10.84
N LEU A 131 -7.88 -0.61 -9.65
CA LEU A 131 -7.28 0.70 -9.46
C LEU A 131 -5.83 0.75 -9.96
N LYS A 132 -5.08 -0.33 -9.77
CA LYS A 132 -3.66 -0.45 -10.16
C LYS A 132 -3.35 0.02 -11.59
N PRO A 133 -3.99 -0.50 -12.66
CA PRO A 133 -3.68 -0.06 -14.03
C PRO A 133 -4.06 1.40 -14.30
N GLN A 134 -5.11 1.92 -13.64
CA GLN A 134 -5.49 3.33 -13.77
C GLN A 134 -4.41 4.24 -13.14
N LEU A 135 -3.91 3.84 -11.98
CA LEU A 135 -2.87 4.57 -11.28
C LEU A 135 -1.53 4.48 -12.03
N GLU A 136 -1.22 3.33 -12.60
CA GLU A 136 -0.02 3.10 -13.42
C GLU A 136 0.02 4.05 -14.63
N ASN A 137 -1.10 4.16 -15.36
CA ASN A 137 -1.20 5.07 -16.50
C ASN A 137 -0.96 6.52 -16.09
N ILE A 138 -1.58 6.94 -14.98
CA ILE A 138 -1.49 8.32 -14.49
C ILE A 138 -0.10 8.61 -13.94
N MET A 139 0.53 7.65 -13.27
CA MET A 139 1.92 7.76 -12.87
C MET A 139 2.81 7.98 -14.09
N GLY A 140 2.61 7.22 -15.18
CA GLY A 140 3.35 7.40 -16.42
C GLY A 140 3.19 8.80 -17.01
N GLU A 141 1.95 9.27 -17.15
CA GLU A 141 1.66 10.63 -17.64
C GLU A 141 2.24 11.72 -16.73
N LEU A 142 2.14 11.54 -15.42
CA LEU A 142 2.67 12.48 -14.43
C LEU A 142 4.18 12.58 -14.51
N LEU A 143 4.89 11.45 -14.48
CA LEU A 143 6.34 11.41 -14.53
C LEU A 143 6.85 12.05 -15.82
N PHE A 144 6.21 11.73 -16.95
CA PHE A 144 6.50 12.37 -18.24
C PHE A 144 6.35 13.90 -18.17
N ASN A 145 5.22 14.39 -17.66
CA ASN A 145 4.97 15.83 -17.53
C ASN A 145 5.92 16.54 -16.56
N LEU A 146 6.32 15.85 -15.48
CA LEU A 146 7.30 16.36 -14.52
C LEU A 146 8.74 16.30 -15.05
N THR A 147 8.97 15.66 -16.21
CA THR A 147 10.30 15.42 -16.78
C THR A 147 11.18 14.60 -15.83
N ILE A 148 10.55 13.67 -15.10
CA ILE A 148 11.20 12.75 -14.17
C ILE A 148 11.17 11.35 -14.76
N GLU A 149 12.35 10.74 -14.90
CA GLU A 149 12.46 9.33 -15.28
C GLU A 149 11.91 8.44 -14.15
N ARG A 150 11.09 7.45 -14.51
CA ARG A 150 10.48 6.54 -13.53
C ARG A 150 11.50 5.85 -12.64
N ASN A 151 12.54 5.27 -13.26
CA ASN A 151 13.60 4.56 -12.54
C ASN A 151 14.34 5.49 -11.56
N ALA A 152 14.41 6.80 -11.86
CA ALA A 152 15.03 7.75 -10.93
C ALA A 152 14.14 7.94 -9.70
N ALA A 153 12.84 8.17 -9.88
CA ALA A 153 11.91 8.29 -8.75
C ALA A 153 11.81 6.99 -7.93
N GLU A 154 11.77 5.82 -8.59
CA GLU A 154 11.77 4.51 -7.92
C GLU A 154 13.03 4.27 -7.10
N LYS A 155 14.20 4.61 -7.63
CA LYS A 155 15.47 4.51 -6.90
C LYS A 155 15.50 5.40 -5.66
N GLU A 156 14.97 6.62 -5.76
CA GLU A 156 14.85 7.50 -4.59
C GLU A 156 13.89 6.92 -3.55
N VAL A 157 12.80 6.26 -3.98
CA VAL A 157 11.92 5.52 -3.07
C VAL A 157 12.65 4.37 -2.38
N GLU A 158 13.47 3.59 -3.09
CA GLU A 158 14.28 2.52 -2.50
C GLU A 158 15.23 3.05 -1.44
N VAL A 159 15.95 4.15 -1.74
CA VAL A 159 16.85 4.81 -0.77
C VAL A 159 16.08 5.26 0.48
N LEU A 160 14.90 5.86 0.30
CA LEU A 160 14.04 6.26 1.43
C LEU A 160 13.61 5.08 2.31
N LEU A 161 13.36 3.91 1.71
CA LEU A 161 12.99 2.70 2.43
C LEU A 161 14.22 2.10 3.16
N ASP A 162 15.36 2.00 2.49
CA ASP A 162 16.61 1.44 3.01
C ASP A 162 17.21 2.25 4.17
N ASP A 163 17.24 3.58 4.07
CA ASP A 163 17.75 4.44 5.14
C ASP A 163 16.91 4.35 6.41
N LYS A 164 15.63 3.97 6.28
CA LYS A 164 14.71 3.78 7.40
C LYS A 164 15.00 2.48 8.13
N ASP A 165 15.28 1.40 7.41
CA ASP A 165 15.67 0.11 8.01
C ASP A 165 16.95 0.23 8.83
N LYS A 166 17.89 1.06 8.37
CA LYS A 166 19.12 1.39 9.10
C LYS A 166 18.85 2.28 10.32
N LYS A 167 17.98 3.28 10.20
CA LYS A 167 17.70 4.26 11.28
C LYS A 167 16.86 3.68 12.43
N TYR A 168 16.00 2.70 12.15
CA TYR A 168 15.10 2.11 13.15
C TYR A 168 15.40 0.64 13.48
N GLY A 169 16.49 0.07 12.96
CA GLY A 169 17.03 -1.22 13.41
C GLY A 169 16.16 -2.44 13.09
N ILE A 170 15.31 -2.38 12.05
CA ILE A 170 14.44 -3.50 11.67
C ILE A 170 15.25 -4.65 11.02
N GLY A 171 16.50 -4.39 10.63
CA GLY A 171 17.43 -5.37 10.03
C GLY A 171 18.53 -5.92 10.95
N GLN A 172 18.56 -5.59 12.24
CA GLN A 172 19.57 -6.14 13.18
C GLN A 172 18.95 -7.05 14.23
N GLN A 173 18.43 -8.19 13.78
CA GLN A 173 18.45 -9.41 14.58
C GLN A 173 19.38 -10.41 13.87
N GLN A 174 20.69 -10.18 14.03
CA GLN A 174 21.67 -11.26 13.93
C GLN A 174 22.06 -11.66 15.35
N LEU A 175 21.56 -12.83 15.77
CA LEU A 175 22.27 -13.94 16.43
C LEU A 175 21.26 -14.91 17.03
#